data_AF-A0A972W9I6-F1
#
_entry.id   AF-A0A972W9I6-F1
#
_cell.length_a   1.000
_cell.length_b   1.000
_cell.length_c   1.000
_cell.angle_alpha   90.00
_cell.angle_beta   90.00
_cell.angle_gamma   90.00
#
_symmetry.space_group_name_H-M   'P 1'
#
loop_
_entity.id
_entity.type
_entity.pdbx_description
1 polymer ?
#
loop_
_entity_poly.entity_id
_entity_poly.type
_entity_poly.pdbx_seq_one_letter_code
_entity_poly.pdbx_strand_id
1 'polypeptide(L)'
;MDKINQHDHGHHKHDHAHADDDGPTTVDPVCGMTVPLDAGKPKREHKGETYHFCSQKCHDTFAADPEPFISGVHKRQSEALPKGTQYTCPMHPEIVQDGPGECPKCGMALEPMGVPTADEGPNPELVDFKRRFWVGAVLTVPLLVLTMGPFVGLGFVRDILGERTTLWVELILGTPVILWAGWPFFERAVKSVINRSLNM
;
A
#
# COMPACT_ATOMS: atom_id res chain seq x y z
N MET A 1 1.19 35.83 -46.01
CA MET A 1 0.13 34.83 -46.27
C MET A 1 0.26 33.76 -45.22
N ASP A 2 -0.34 34.04 -44.08
CA ASP A 2 -0.09 33.35 -42.82
C ASP A 2 -1.25 32.39 -42.57
N LYS A 3 -0.94 31.11 -42.34
CA LYS A 3 -1.88 30.17 -41.71
C LYS A 3 -1.09 29.24 -40.79
N ILE A 4 -0.99 29.65 -39.53
CA ILE A 4 -0.56 28.80 -38.42
C ILE A 4 -1.67 27.78 -38.17
N ASN A 5 -1.32 26.50 -38.12
CA ASN A 5 -2.29 25.42 -37.88
C ASN A 5 -2.67 25.39 -36.39
N GLN A 6 -3.92 25.75 -36.06
CA GLN A 6 -4.42 25.68 -34.70
C GLN A 6 -4.67 24.21 -34.30
N HIS A 7 -3.84 23.69 -33.40
CA HIS A 7 -4.15 22.46 -32.67
C HIS A 7 -5.10 22.79 -31.52
N ASP A 8 -6.38 22.45 -31.72
CA ASP A 8 -7.42 22.57 -30.69
C ASP A 8 -7.27 21.42 -29.67
N HIS A 9 -6.83 21.75 -28.46
CA HIS A 9 -6.80 20.82 -27.34
C HIS A 9 -8.11 20.91 -26.57
N GLY A 10 -9.11 20.20 -27.06
CA GLY A 10 -10.40 20.03 -26.38
C GLY A 10 -10.22 19.41 -24.99
N HIS A 11 -10.32 20.24 -23.96
CA HIS A 11 -10.29 19.80 -22.56
C HIS A 11 -11.55 18.98 -22.24
N HIS A 12 -11.43 17.64 -22.29
CA HIS A 12 -12.46 16.75 -21.79
C HIS A 12 -12.63 16.92 -20.28
N LYS A 13 -13.69 17.63 -19.89
CA LYS A 13 -14.11 17.82 -18.50
C LYS A 13 -14.71 16.52 -17.99
N HIS A 14 -13.92 15.73 -17.26
CA HIS A 14 -14.41 14.56 -16.54
C HIS A 14 -15.13 15.01 -15.26
N ASP A 15 -16.44 15.18 -15.35
CA ASP A 15 -17.30 15.42 -14.20
C ASP A 15 -17.42 14.13 -13.38
N HIS A 16 -16.59 14.00 -12.34
CA HIS A 16 -16.65 12.92 -11.36
C HIS A 16 -17.82 13.16 -10.39
N ALA A 17 -19.04 12.81 -10.84
CA ALA A 17 -20.20 12.69 -9.98
C ALA A 17 -20.00 11.52 -9.01
N HIS A 18 -19.66 11.84 -7.76
CA HIS A 18 -19.75 10.89 -6.66
C HIS A 18 -21.23 10.72 -6.30
N ALA A 19 -21.89 9.75 -6.94
CA ALA A 19 -23.15 9.22 -6.48
C ALA A 19 -22.86 8.21 -5.36
N ASP A 20 -23.39 8.46 -4.17
CA ASP A 20 -23.49 7.45 -3.12
C ASP A 20 -24.49 6.39 -3.60
N ASP A 21 -23.99 5.20 -3.91
CA ASP A 21 -24.76 4.15 -4.59
C ASP A 21 -24.76 2.86 -3.75
N ASP A 22 -25.86 2.61 -3.04
CA ASP A 22 -26.20 1.34 -2.37
C ASP A 22 -26.54 0.21 -3.38
N GLY A 23 -26.00 0.30 -4.60
CA GLY A 23 -26.18 -0.63 -5.69
C GLY A 23 -25.35 -1.91 -5.56
N PRO A 24 -25.69 -2.96 -6.33
CA PRO A 24 -24.92 -4.19 -6.33
C PRO A 24 -23.51 -3.94 -6.90
N THR A 25 -22.50 -4.28 -6.12
CA THR A 25 -21.08 -4.11 -6.47
C THR A 25 -20.43 -5.47 -6.80
N THR A 26 -19.44 -5.47 -7.68
CA THR A 26 -18.60 -6.62 -8.00
C THR A 26 -17.12 -6.25 -7.92
N VAL A 27 -16.23 -7.23 -8.02
CA VAL A 27 -14.78 -7.02 -7.92
C VAL A 27 -14.15 -7.08 -9.31
N ASP A 28 -13.39 -6.05 -9.69
CA ASP A 28 -12.57 -6.06 -10.90
C ASP A 28 -11.50 -7.17 -10.81
N PRO A 29 -11.48 -8.14 -11.74
CA PRO A 29 -10.60 -9.31 -11.66
C PRO A 29 -9.14 -9.02 -12.03
N VAL A 30 -8.81 -7.80 -12.48
CA VAL A 30 -7.45 -7.37 -12.86
C VAL A 30 -6.77 -6.60 -11.72
N CYS A 31 -7.50 -5.72 -11.05
CA CYS A 31 -6.94 -4.86 -9.99
C CYS A 31 -7.51 -5.11 -8.58
N GLY A 32 -8.56 -5.93 -8.45
CA GLY A 32 -9.20 -6.22 -7.16
C GLY A 32 -10.03 -5.07 -6.58
N MET A 33 -10.27 -4.00 -7.35
CA MET A 33 -11.06 -2.85 -6.91
C MET A 33 -12.57 -3.15 -7.02
N THR A 34 -13.33 -2.80 -6.00
CA THR A 34 -14.80 -2.90 -6.01
C THR A 34 -15.41 -1.90 -6.98
N VAL A 35 -16.32 -2.34 -7.85
CA VAL A 35 -17.00 -1.52 -8.86
C VAL A 35 -18.52 -1.70 -8.78
N PRO A 36 -19.31 -0.60 -8.75
CA PRO A 36 -20.76 -0.69 -8.89
C PRO A 36 -21.14 -1.15 -10.30
N LEU A 37 -22.12 -2.05 -10.40
CA LEU A 37 -22.53 -2.67 -11.66
C LEU A 37 -23.24 -1.68 -12.61
N ASP A 38 -23.93 -0.69 -12.05
CA ASP A 38 -24.84 0.21 -12.78
C ASP A 38 -24.18 1.51 -13.29
N ALA A 39 -22.94 1.81 -12.89
CA ALA A 39 -22.26 3.08 -13.16
C ALA A 39 -21.66 3.25 -14.58
N GLY A 40 -22.24 2.61 -15.60
CA GLY A 40 -21.80 2.75 -17.01
C GLY A 40 -20.37 2.31 -17.32
N LYS A 41 -19.77 1.48 -16.46
CA LYS A 41 -18.36 1.06 -16.53
C LYS A 41 -18.10 0.00 -17.62
N PRO A 42 -16.87 -0.07 -18.17
CA PRO A 42 -16.55 -1.08 -19.18
C PRO A 42 -16.72 -2.49 -18.63
N LYS A 43 -17.30 -3.36 -19.46
CA LYS A 43 -17.62 -4.76 -19.15
C LYS A 43 -17.30 -5.66 -20.33
N ARG A 44 -16.91 -6.90 -20.07
CA ARG A 44 -16.57 -7.89 -21.10
C ARG A 44 -17.11 -9.25 -20.73
N GLU A 45 -17.70 -9.92 -21.71
CA GLU A 45 -18.16 -11.30 -21.56
C GLU A 45 -17.02 -12.27 -21.92
N HIS A 46 -16.84 -13.31 -21.12
CA HIS A 46 -15.92 -14.41 -21.41
C HIS A 46 -16.50 -15.74 -20.90
N LYS A 47 -16.56 -16.76 -21.76
CA LYS A 47 -17.11 -18.10 -21.46
C LYS A 47 -18.55 -18.09 -20.87
N GLY A 48 -19.33 -17.04 -21.15
CA GLY A 48 -20.72 -16.87 -20.67
C GLY A 48 -20.87 -16.09 -19.36
N GLU A 49 -19.77 -15.60 -18.77
CA GLU A 49 -19.80 -14.72 -17.59
C GLU A 49 -19.45 -13.28 -17.98
N THR A 50 -20.14 -12.30 -17.39
CA THR A 50 -19.85 -10.87 -17.61
C THR A 50 -18.97 -10.33 -16.49
N TYR A 51 -17.76 -9.91 -16.86
CA TYR A 51 -16.79 -9.27 -15.97
C TYR A 51 -16.86 -7.75 -16.11
N HIS A 52 -16.75 -7.03 -15.00
CA HIS A 52 -16.82 -5.56 -14.93
C HIS A 52 -15.48 -4.98 -14.46
N PHE A 53 -15.09 -3.84 -15.01
CA PHE A 53 -13.77 -3.25 -14.78
C PHE A 53 -13.86 -1.82 -14.24
N CYS A 54 -12.86 -1.41 -13.44
CA CYS A 54 -12.82 -0.08 -12.84
C CYS A 54 -12.48 1.02 -13.84
N SER A 55 -11.80 0.65 -14.93
CA SER A 55 -11.25 1.55 -15.95
C SER A 55 -11.07 0.85 -17.28
N GLN A 56 -10.95 1.64 -18.37
CA GLN A 56 -10.65 1.11 -19.70
C GLN A 56 -9.33 0.33 -19.72
N LYS A 57 -8.32 0.77 -18.96
CA LYS A 57 -7.04 0.08 -18.82
C LYS A 57 -7.20 -1.35 -18.27
N CYS A 58 -8.04 -1.55 -17.25
CA CYS A 58 -8.29 -2.89 -16.70
C CYS A 58 -9.09 -3.77 -17.67
N HIS A 59 -10.07 -3.21 -18.38
CA HIS A 59 -10.76 -3.90 -19.47
C HIS A 59 -9.78 -4.36 -20.56
N ASP A 60 -8.87 -3.49 -21.00
CA ASP A 60 -7.94 -3.78 -22.09
C ASP A 60 -6.85 -4.78 -21.69
N THR A 61 -6.41 -4.78 -20.42
CA THR A 61 -5.53 -5.83 -19.87
C THR A 61 -6.23 -7.19 -19.84
N PHE A 62 -7.47 -7.27 -19.34
CA PHE A 62 -8.27 -8.51 -19.39
C PHE A 62 -8.60 -8.92 -20.84
N ALA A 63 -8.67 -7.95 -21.75
CA ALA A 63 -8.93 -8.19 -23.16
C ALA A 63 -7.77 -8.89 -23.88
N ALA A 64 -6.53 -8.62 -23.44
CA ALA A 64 -5.31 -9.17 -24.02
C ALA A 64 -5.06 -10.62 -23.57
N ASP A 65 -5.17 -10.91 -22.27
CA ASP A 65 -5.05 -12.28 -21.74
C ASP A 65 -5.97 -12.51 -20.52
N PRO A 66 -7.16 -13.12 -20.69
CA PRO A 66 -8.14 -13.29 -19.62
C PRO A 66 -7.87 -14.52 -18.71
N GLU A 67 -7.13 -15.53 -19.18
CA GLU A 67 -6.92 -16.79 -18.46
C GLU A 67 -6.25 -16.62 -17.08
N PRO A 68 -5.17 -15.82 -16.90
CA PRO A 68 -4.56 -15.63 -15.58
C PRO A 68 -5.44 -14.83 -14.61
N PHE A 69 -6.34 -13.97 -15.12
CA PHE A 69 -7.28 -13.20 -14.32
C PHE A 69 -8.43 -14.07 -13.79
N ILE A 70 -9.05 -14.87 -14.66
CA ILE A 70 -10.16 -15.77 -14.29
C ILE A 70 -9.69 -16.89 -13.34
N SER A 71 -8.51 -17.46 -13.59
CA SER A 71 -7.95 -18.53 -12.74
C SER A 71 -7.39 -18.04 -11.39
N GLY A 72 -7.34 -16.72 -11.16
CA GLY A 72 -6.73 -16.11 -9.98
C GLY A 72 -5.22 -16.38 -9.85
N VAL A 73 -4.56 -16.84 -10.92
CA VAL A 73 -3.12 -17.16 -10.91
C VAL A 73 -2.29 -15.87 -10.91
N HIS A 74 -2.74 -14.81 -11.60
CA HIS A 74 -2.13 -13.47 -11.52
C HIS A 74 -1.95 -12.98 -10.08
N LYS A 75 -2.91 -13.30 -9.19
CA LYS A 75 -2.92 -12.91 -7.77
C LYS A 75 -1.99 -13.76 -6.89
N ARG A 76 -1.39 -14.81 -7.44
CA ARG A 76 -0.33 -15.65 -6.85
C ARG A 76 1.04 -15.42 -7.50
N GLN A 77 1.10 -14.66 -8.59
CA GLN A 77 2.33 -14.27 -9.30
C GLN A 77 2.77 -12.84 -8.97
N SER A 78 1.93 -12.05 -8.28
CA SER A 78 2.06 -10.60 -8.13
C SER A 78 3.11 -10.13 -7.12
N GLU A 79 4.12 -10.95 -6.83
CA GLU A 79 4.51 -11.07 -5.43
C GLU A 79 6.06 -11.02 -5.16
N ALA A 80 6.99 -11.60 -5.93
CA ALA A 80 8.46 -11.29 -5.88
C ALA A 80 8.95 -10.72 -7.21
N LEU A 81 10.28 -10.62 -7.42
CA LEU A 81 10.87 -9.95 -8.58
C LEU A 81 12.20 -10.55 -9.08
N PRO A 82 12.42 -10.47 -10.41
CA PRO A 82 13.67 -10.51 -11.14
C PRO A 82 15.00 -10.34 -10.38
N LYS A 83 15.80 -11.41 -10.19
CA LYS A 83 17.24 -11.25 -9.90
C LYS A 83 17.95 -10.60 -11.10
N GLY A 84 18.19 -9.30 -11.00
CA GLY A 84 18.78 -8.47 -12.07
C GLY A 84 18.08 -7.15 -12.33
N THR A 85 17.00 -6.83 -11.60
CA THR A 85 16.37 -5.51 -11.65
C THR A 85 17.31 -4.45 -11.08
N GLN A 86 17.58 -3.38 -11.82
CA GLN A 86 18.30 -2.21 -11.29
C GLN A 86 17.35 -1.34 -10.48
N TYR A 87 17.83 -0.63 -9.45
CA TYR A 87 17.03 0.20 -8.56
C TYR A 87 17.63 1.61 -8.43
N THR A 88 16.81 2.65 -8.31
CA THR A 88 17.21 4.07 -8.23
C THR A 88 16.51 4.87 -7.13
N CYS A 89 17.11 5.95 -6.60
CA CYS A 89 16.37 6.87 -5.70
C CYS A 89 15.55 7.83 -6.57
N PRO A 90 14.22 7.97 -6.36
CA PRO A 90 13.39 8.88 -7.16
C PRO A 90 13.86 10.35 -7.07
N MET A 91 14.53 10.71 -5.97
CA MET A 91 15.16 12.04 -5.79
C MET A 91 16.60 12.15 -6.33
N HIS A 92 17.27 11.03 -6.66
CA HIS A 92 18.65 11.01 -7.13
C HIS A 92 18.86 9.95 -8.22
N PRO A 93 18.41 10.22 -9.47
CA PRO A 93 18.48 9.26 -10.59
C PRO A 93 19.90 8.80 -10.96
N GLU A 94 20.92 9.56 -10.55
CA GLU A 94 22.35 9.21 -10.68
C GLU A 94 22.75 7.96 -9.89
N ILE A 95 21.94 7.54 -8.93
CA ILE A 95 22.21 6.38 -8.08
C ILE A 95 21.45 5.19 -8.66
N VAL A 96 22.19 4.22 -9.17
CA VAL A 96 21.68 2.94 -9.68
C VAL A 96 22.37 1.82 -8.92
N GLN A 97 21.61 0.84 -8.41
CA GLN A 97 22.12 -0.34 -7.69
C GLN A 97 21.44 -1.61 -8.20
N ASP A 98 22.13 -2.74 -8.16
CA ASP A 98 21.64 -4.04 -8.69
C ASP A 98 20.69 -4.79 -7.72
N GLY A 99 20.20 -4.13 -6.67
CA GLY A 99 19.32 -4.75 -5.68
C GLY A 99 18.55 -3.73 -4.82
N PRO A 100 17.50 -4.18 -4.11
CA PRO A 100 16.73 -3.32 -3.22
C PRO A 100 17.59 -2.87 -2.03
N GLY A 101 17.40 -1.63 -1.61
CA GLY A 101 18.19 -1.02 -0.56
C GLY A 101 17.83 0.45 -0.32
N GLU A 102 18.57 1.11 0.56
CA GLU A 102 18.42 2.53 0.84
C GLU A 102 19.49 3.35 0.12
N CYS A 103 19.08 4.51 -0.39
CA CYS A 103 19.96 5.39 -1.13
C CYS A 103 21.00 6.08 -0.23
N PRO A 104 22.30 6.05 -0.59
CA PRO A 104 23.36 6.66 0.21
C PRO A 104 23.31 8.20 0.28
N LYS A 105 22.59 8.88 -0.63
CA LYS A 105 22.34 10.33 -0.54
C LYS A 105 21.04 10.66 0.21
N CYS A 106 19.94 9.98 -0.13
CA CYS A 106 18.58 10.39 0.25
C CYS A 106 17.97 9.59 1.42
N GLY A 107 18.53 8.44 1.78
CA GLY A 107 17.97 7.52 2.78
C GLY A 107 16.65 6.85 2.40
N MET A 108 15.97 7.30 1.34
CA MET A 108 14.77 6.65 0.80
C MET A 108 15.13 5.29 0.21
N ALA A 109 14.15 4.37 0.24
CA ALA A 109 14.23 3.11 -0.49
C ALA A 109 14.41 3.37 -2.00
N LEU A 110 15.19 2.52 -2.65
CA LEU A 110 15.40 2.56 -4.09
C LEU A 110 14.23 1.86 -4.80
N GLU A 111 13.71 2.49 -5.85
CA GLU A 111 12.63 1.97 -6.68
C GLU A 111 13.20 1.26 -7.93
N PRO A 112 12.61 0.15 -8.40
CA PRO A 112 13.10 -0.57 -9.58
C PRO A 112 13.02 0.29 -10.85
N MET A 113 14.15 0.43 -11.54
CA MET A 113 14.32 1.05 -12.85
C MET A 113 13.70 0.17 -13.95
N GLY A 114 12.43 0.41 -14.24
CA GLY A 114 11.72 -0.23 -15.36
C GLY A 114 10.24 -0.41 -15.06
N VAL A 115 9.50 -0.94 -16.05
CA VAL A 115 8.17 -1.50 -15.78
C VAL A 115 8.39 -2.78 -14.98
N PRO A 116 7.79 -2.96 -13.79
CA PRO A 116 7.88 -4.21 -13.06
C PRO A 116 7.31 -5.34 -13.92
N THR A 117 8.15 -6.28 -14.33
CA THR A 117 7.67 -7.55 -14.87
C THR A 117 7.01 -8.30 -13.71
N ALA A 118 5.74 -8.67 -13.89
CA ALA A 118 4.85 -9.07 -12.81
C ALA A 118 5.01 -10.56 -12.43
N ASP A 119 6.21 -10.95 -12.00
CA ASP A 119 6.58 -12.34 -11.68
C ASP A 119 7.33 -12.52 -10.34
N GLU A 120 6.72 -13.31 -9.39
CA GLU A 120 7.23 -14.27 -8.36
C GLU A 120 6.39 -14.24 -7.01
N GLY A 121 6.88 -14.67 -5.81
CA GLY A 121 6.15 -14.76 -4.50
C GLY A 121 6.48 -13.71 -3.37
N PRO A 122 5.59 -13.38 -2.40
CA PRO A 122 5.34 -12.02 -1.88
C PRO A 122 6.51 -11.18 -1.35
N ASN A 123 6.51 -9.87 -1.66
CA ASN A 123 7.64 -8.98 -1.40
C ASN A 123 7.98 -9.05 0.09
N PRO A 124 9.16 -9.58 0.44
CA PRO A 124 9.47 -9.94 1.82
C PRO A 124 9.47 -8.71 2.73
N GLU A 125 9.75 -7.51 2.19
CA GLU A 125 9.60 -6.26 2.94
C GLU A 125 8.14 -5.99 3.32
N LEU A 126 7.20 -6.09 2.38
CA LEU A 126 5.76 -5.90 2.66
C LEU A 126 5.25 -6.92 3.68
N VAL A 127 5.73 -8.17 3.63
CA VAL A 127 5.36 -9.21 4.60
C VAL A 127 5.91 -8.89 5.99
N ASP A 128 7.17 -8.44 6.09
CA ASP A 128 7.79 -8.07 7.36
C ASP A 128 7.18 -6.81 7.97
N PHE A 129 6.92 -5.77 7.16
CA PHE A 129 6.17 -4.57 7.58
C PHE A 129 4.75 -4.92 8.03
N LYS A 130 4.01 -5.75 7.28
CA LYS A 130 2.67 -6.20 7.66
C LYS A 130 2.68 -7.00 8.96
N ARG A 131 3.69 -7.86 9.18
CA ARG A 131 3.85 -8.62 10.43
C ARG A 131 4.13 -7.68 11.61
N ARG A 132 5.07 -6.73 11.46
CA ARG A 132 5.40 -5.74 12.50
C ARG A 132 4.21 -4.83 12.81
N PHE A 133 3.50 -4.36 11.79
CA PHE A 133 2.28 -3.56 11.94
C PHE A 133 1.19 -4.32 12.72
N TRP A 134 0.85 -5.55 12.34
CA TRP A 134 -0.20 -6.31 13.03
C TRP A 134 0.16 -6.70 14.45
N VAL A 135 1.41 -7.14 14.71
CA VAL A 135 1.87 -7.42 16.08
C VAL A 135 1.90 -6.14 16.93
N GLY A 136 2.37 -5.02 16.36
CA GLY A 136 2.32 -3.71 16.99
C GLY A 136 0.89 -3.31 17.35
N ALA A 137 -0.04 -3.35 16.39
CA ALA A 137 -1.45 -3.00 16.60
C ALA A 137 -2.11 -3.86 17.70
N VAL A 138 -1.90 -5.17 17.70
CA VAL A 138 -2.44 -6.09 18.71
C VAL A 138 -1.92 -5.79 20.12
N LEU A 139 -0.67 -5.34 20.26
CA LEU A 139 -0.10 -4.92 21.55
C LEU A 139 -0.51 -3.50 21.96
N THR A 140 -0.68 -2.59 20.98
CA THR A 140 -1.09 -1.20 21.21
C THR A 140 -2.56 -1.08 21.60
N VAL A 141 -3.46 -1.92 21.09
CA VAL A 141 -4.90 -1.83 21.42
C VAL A 141 -5.16 -2.00 22.93
N PRO A 142 -4.65 -3.04 23.63
CA PRO A 142 -4.77 -3.14 25.09
C PRO A 142 -4.12 -1.97 25.84
N LEU A 143 -2.95 -1.50 25.39
CA LEU A 143 -2.26 -0.34 25.99
C LEU A 143 -3.08 0.94 25.85
N LEU A 144 -3.74 1.15 24.70
CA LEU A 144 -4.64 2.28 24.47
C LEU A 144 -5.90 2.18 25.35
N VAL A 145 -6.45 0.97 25.54
CA VAL A 145 -7.58 0.75 26.46
C VAL A 145 -7.19 1.00 27.92
N LEU A 146 -5.97 0.62 28.35
CA LEU A 146 -5.50 0.88 29.73
C LEU A 146 -5.24 2.38 29.99
N THR A 147 -4.58 3.05 29.04
CA THR A 147 -4.19 4.46 29.17
C THR A 147 -5.38 5.42 29.00
N MET A 148 -6.25 5.18 28.01
CA MET A 148 -7.39 6.06 27.69
C MET A 148 -8.72 5.58 28.28
N GLY A 149 -8.80 4.34 28.76
CA GLY A 149 -10.01 3.74 29.34
C GLY A 149 -10.72 4.61 30.39
N PRO A 150 -10.03 5.25 31.36
CA PRO A 150 -10.67 6.13 32.33
C PRO A 150 -11.47 7.28 31.71
N PHE A 151 -11.03 7.83 30.58
CA PHE A 151 -11.72 8.93 29.88
C PHE A 151 -12.94 8.45 29.08
N VAL A 152 -13.02 7.15 28.76
CA VAL A 152 -14.11 6.51 28.00
C VAL A 152 -15.11 5.80 28.93
N GLY A 153 -14.98 5.98 30.25
CA GLY A 153 -15.82 5.31 31.26
C GLY A 153 -15.40 3.86 31.59
N LEU A 154 -14.28 3.39 31.04
CA LEU A 154 -13.68 2.08 31.33
C LEU A 154 -12.70 2.13 32.52
N GLY A 155 -12.84 3.11 33.42
CA GLY A 155 -11.96 3.31 34.59
C GLY A 155 -11.85 2.08 35.49
N PHE A 156 -12.93 1.28 35.56
CA PHE A 156 -12.99 0.03 36.32
C PHE A 156 -11.85 -0.95 35.99
N VAL A 157 -11.29 -0.92 34.77
CA VAL A 157 -10.16 -1.78 34.39
C VAL A 157 -8.92 -1.43 35.21
N ARG A 158 -8.64 -0.13 35.39
CA ARG A 158 -7.54 0.37 36.25
C ARG A 158 -7.83 0.18 37.73
N ASP A 159 -9.09 0.31 38.15
CA ASP A 159 -9.48 0.12 39.55
C ASP A 159 -9.36 -1.35 39.98
N ILE A 160 -9.70 -2.31 39.10
CA ILE A 160 -9.57 -3.76 39.36
C ILE A 160 -8.11 -4.20 39.34
N LEU A 161 -7.32 -3.71 38.38
CA LEU A 161 -5.90 -4.08 38.28
C LEU A 161 -5.06 -3.43 39.40
N GLY A 162 -5.35 -2.16 39.72
CA GLY A 162 -4.55 -1.28 40.56
C GLY A 162 -3.60 -0.39 39.73
N GLU A 163 -3.20 0.76 40.29
CA GLU A 163 -2.33 1.71 39.56
C GLU A 163 -0.94 1.14 39.29
N ARG A 164 -0.29 0.57 40.32
CA ARG A 164 1.10 0.12 40.23
C ARG A 164 1.30 -1.04 39.25
N THR A 165 0.34 -1.96 39.21
CA THR A 165 0.27 -3.09 38.26
C THR A 165 -0.03 -2.61 36.85
N THR A 166 -0.96 -1.66 36.67
CA THR A 166 -1.25 -1.07 35.35
C THR A 166 0.01 -0.44 34.75
N LEU A 167 0.79 0.33 35.52
CA LEU A 167 2.06 0.92 35.06
C LEU A 167 3.08 -0.15 34.60
N TRP A 168 3.16 -1.29 35.29
CA TRP A 168 4.02 -2.40 34.85
C TRP A 168 3.50 -3.07 33.58
N VAL A 169 2.18 -3.23 33.43
CA VAL A 169 1.56 -3.78 32.21
C VAL A 169 1.76 -2.84 31.01
N GLU A 170 1.59 -1.53 31.19
CA GLU A 170 1.88 -0.51 30.18
C GLU A 170 3.35 -0.54 29.75
N LEU A 171 4.29 -0.66 30.69
CA LEU A 171 5.72 -0.79 30.38
C LEU A 171 6.02 -2.07 29.57
N ILE A 172 5.46 -3.21 29.99
CA ILE A 172 5.66 -4.52 29.35
C ILE A 172 5.04 -4.57 27.94
N LEU A 173 3.88 -3.93 27.72
CA LEU A 173 3.23 -3.85 26.41
C LEU A 173 3.89 -2.81 25.49
N GLY A 174 4.29 -1.65 26.02
CA GLY A 174 4.86 -0.55 25.24
C GLY A 174 6.29 -0.81 24.77
N THR A 175 7.10 -1.48 25.59
CA THR A 175 8.51 -1.79 25.28
C THR A 175 8.70 -2.57 23.97
N PRO A 176 8.02 -3.71 23.70
CA PRO A 176 8.15 -4.41 22.42
C PRO A 176 7.57 -3.63 21.24
N VAL A 177 6.51 -2.84 21.44
CA VAL A 177 5.97 -1.97 20.36
C VAL A 177 7.03 -0.96 19.92
N ILE A 178 7.65 -0.25 20.87
CA ILE A 178 8.65 0.78 20.55
C ILE A 178 9.96 0.14 20.06
N LEU A 179 10.51 -0.83 20.78
CA LEU A 179 11.85 -1.37 20.50
C LEU A 179 11.89 -2.36 19.33
N TRP A 180 10.81 -3.09 19.04
CA TRP A 180 10.81 -4.10 17.96
C TRP A 180 10.00 -3.64 16.73
N ALA A 181 8.77 -3.15 16.90
CA ALA A 181 8.00 -2.65 15.75
C ALA A 181 8.53 -1.28 15.28
N GLY A 182 9.01 -0.45 16.21
CA GLY A 182 9.64 0.85 15.90
C GLY A 182 11.09 0.79 15.40
N TRP A 183 11.76 -0.38 15.47
CA TRP A 183 13.20 -0.51 15.16
C TRP A 183 13.65 0.09 13.80
N PRO A 184 12.93 -0.13 12.67
CA PRO A 184 13.34 0.41 11.37
C PRO A 184 13.39 1.95 11.32
N PHE A 185 12.54 2.62 12.09
CA PHE A 185 12.52 4.08 12.17
C PHE A 185 13.77 4.60 12.90
N PHE A 186 14.28 3.89 13.91
CA PHE A 186 15.54 4.24 14.56
C PHE A 186 16.74 4.07 13.62
N GLU A 187 16.79 2.99 12.83
CA GLU A 187 17.85 2.80 11.83
C GLU A 187 17.86 3.93 10.79
N ARG A 188 16.69 4.33 10.28
CA ARG A 188 16.54 5.45 9.34
C ARG A 188 16.87 6.80 9.98
N ALA A 189 16.43 7.05 11.22
CA ALA A 189 16.76 8.27 11.94
C ALA A 189 18.27 8.43 12.14
N VAL A 190 18.98 7.35 12.51
CA VAL A 190 20.45 7.36 12.63
C VAL A 190 21.11 7.66 11.28
N LYS A 191 20.66 7.01 10.18
CA LYS A 191 21.17 7.27 8.83
C LYS A 191 20.90 8.72 8.36
N SER A 192 19.71 9.26 8.63
CA SER A 192 19.35 10.66 8.34
C SER A 192 20.25 11.66 9.08
N VAL A 193 20.55 11.42 10.36
CA VAL A 193 21.47 12.23 11.16
C VAL A 193 22.90 12.16 10.62
N ILE A 194 23.39 10.97 10.26
CA ILE A 194 24.73 10.77 9.68
C ILE A 194 24.85 11.49 8.32
N ASN A 195 23.86 11.33 7.44
CA ASN A 195 23.87 11.91 6.10
C ASN A 195 23.51 13.41 6.09
N ARG A 196 23.13 13.98 7.25
CA ARG A 196 22.67 15.38 7.42
C ARG A 196 21.48 15.78 6.54
N SER A 197 20.77 14.80 5.97
CA SER A 197 19.55 14.95 5.20
C SER A 197 18.36 14.60 6.11
N LEU A 198 17.75 15.62 6.71
CA LEU A 198 16.54 15.46 7.53
C LEU A 198 15.42 14.90 6.66
N ASN A 199 15.06 13.64 6.89
CA ASN A 199 14.04 12.90 6.17
C ASN A 199 13.17 12.13 7.18
N MET A 200 11.94 11.81 6.80
CA MET A 200 10.92 11.17 7.66
C MET A 200 10.81 9.67 7.37
#